data_AF-G3BCR6-F1
#
_entry.id   AF-G3BCR6-F1
#
_cell.length_a   1.000
_cell.length_b   1.000
_cell.length_c   1.000
_cell.angle_alpha   90.00
_cell.angle_beta   90.00
_cell.angle_gamma   90.00
#
_symmetry.space_group_name_H-M   'P 1'
#
loop_
_entity.id
_entity.type
_entity.pdbx_description
1 polymer ?
#
loop_
_entity_poly.entity_id
_entity_poly.type
_entity_poly.pdbx_seq_one_letter_code
_entity_poly.pdbx_strand_id
1 'polypeptide(L)'
;MESLVSVLVPEEYRVRRHYSKILSDSFPLLLKQLERQRKNTKSPKPRLILVIHCIDSESLRDDKTQVQLCQLANLPEVKLICSAENIAAPLLWDSFKAENYNFVYHDITTYQPYIVETSFKDAIDIGKTKRTSSSRGAMFVLRALNENSKTIYKILLESQIERIKQLNPKSGVRSTRGTLRTAIDFKALHKNCMEHFVTSNEISFRAMLTEFLEHNMCKLTKDDAGTEKVFIAYTFEEMNKLLKESL
;
A
#
# COMPACT_ATOMS: atom_id res chain seq x y z
N MET A 1 8.58 5.56 3.50
CA MET A 1 9.87 5.52 4.23
C MET A 1 10.83 6.60 3.77
N GLU A 2 11.01 6.86 2.47
CA GLU A 2 11.90 7.95 2.01
C GLU A 2 11.52 9.32 2.60
N SER A 3 10.22 9.61 2.73
CA SER A 3 9.71 10.83 3.38
C SER A 3 9.94 10.89 4.89
N LEU A 4 9.87 9.76 5.60
CA LEU A 4 10.15 9.70 7.03
C LEU A 4 11.65 9.84 7.29
N VAL A 5 12.47 9.16 6.49
CA VAL A 5 13.93 9.23 6.56
C VAL A 5 14.42 10.63 6.21
N SER A 6 13.83 11.31 5.23
CA SER A 6 14.23 12.68 4.87
C SER A 6 13.95 13.71 5.96
N VAL A 7 12.91 13.48 6.78
CA VAL A 7 12.55 14.39 7.88
C VAL A 7 13.33 14.07 9.17
N LEU A 8 13.55 12.78 9.46
CA LEU A 8 14.20 12.34 10.69
C LEU A 8 15.73 12.28 10.59
N VAL A 9 16.30 12.12 9.40
CA VAL A 9 17.76 11.99 9.18
C VAL A 9 18.30 13.22 8.43
N PRO A 10 19.26 13.97 9.01
CA PRO A 10 19.91 15.09 8.33
C PRO A 10 20.54 14.71 6.98
N GLU A 11 20.49 15.63 6.01
CA GLU A 11 20.97 15.46 4.61
C GLU A 11 22.37 14.81 4.51
N GLU A 12 23.29 15.18 5.40
CA GLU A 12 24.68 14.69 5.44
C GLU A 12 24.81 13.16 5.62
N TYR A 13 23.82 12.52 6.23
CA TYR A 13 23.82 11.08 6.49
C TYR A 13 22.96 10.28 5.49
N ARG A 14 22.18 10.95 4.61
CA ARG A 14 21.36 10.30 3.58
C ARG A 14 22.21 9.66 2.49
N VAL A 15 23.36 10.26 2.16
CA VAL A 15 24.26 9.81 1.09
C VAL A 15 24.95 8.47 1.41
N ARG A 16 25.13 8.13 2.69
CA ARG A 16 25.94 6.97 3.12
C ARG A 16 25.19 5.64 3.21
N ARG A 17 23.86 5.60 3.16
CA ARG A 17 23.09 4.35 3.32
C ARG A 17 21.82 4.31 2.47
N HIS A 18 21.72 3.30 1.61
CA HIS A 18 20.44 2.90 1.01
C HIS A 18 19.58 2.23 2.09
N TYR A 19 18.50 2.89 2.51
CA TYR A 19 17.47 2.25 3.32
C TYR A 19 16.66 1.32 2.40
N SER A 20 16.52 0.05 2.78
CA SER A 20 15.67 -0.87 2.03
C SER A 20 14.22 -0.38 2.07
N LYS A 21 13.46 -0.64 0.99
CA LYS A 21 12.02 -0.31 0.93
C LYS A 21 11.18 -1.09 1.95
N ILE A 22 11.78 -2.09 2.62
CA ILE A 22 11.14 -2.95 3.60
C ILE A 22 11.24 -2.28 4.98
N LEU A 23 10.08 -1.95 5.56
CA LEU A 23 9.96 -1.26 6.84
C LEU A 23 10.61 -2.03 8.00
N SER A 24 10.56 -3.37 8.02
CA SER A 24 11.05 -4.13 9.17
C SER A 24 12.54 -4.06 9.39
N ASP A 25 13.32 -3.93 8.33
CA ASP A 25 14.78 -4.06 8.42
C ASP A 25 15.42 -2.68 8.59
N SER A 26 14.79 -1.65 8.03
CA SER A 26 15.24 -0.26 8.12
C SER A 26 14.85 0.40 9.45
N PHE A 27 13.77 -0.06 10.09
CA PHE A 27 13.23 0.58 11.29
C PHE A 27 14.15 0.49 12.53
N PRO A 28 14.71 -0.68 12.90
CA PRO A 28 15.67 -0.76 14.01
C PRO A 28 16.96 0.03 13.75
N LEU A 29 17.38 0.13 12.49
CA LEU A 29 18.55 0.90 12.08
C LEU A 29 18.31 2.41 12.26
N LEU A 30 17.11 2.88 11.95
CA LEU A 30 16.71 4.27 12.14
C LEU A 30 16.61 4.63 13.63
N LEU A 31 16.00 3.78 14.44
CA LEU A 31 15.95 3.94 15.90
C LEU A 31 17.35 4.11 16.50
N LYS A 32 18.26 3.18 16.19
CA LYS A 32 19.65 3.23 16.65
C LYS A 32 20.39 4.50 16.20
N GLN A 33 20.02 5.05 15.05
CA GLN A 33 20.61 6.28 14.54
C GLN A 33 20.06 7.52 15.26
N LEU A 34 18.75 7.55 15.52
CA LEU A 34 18.11 8.62 16.30
C LEU A 34 18.64 8.65 17.73
N GLU A 35 18.82 7.49 18.38
CA GLU A 35 19.47 7.39 19.69
C GLU A 35 20.88 7.98 19.70
N ARG A 36 21.66 7.76 18.63
CA ARG A 36 23.00 8.35 18.49
C ARG A 36 22.95 9.86 18.32
N GLN A 37 21.98 10.39 17.56
CA GLN A 37 21.81 11.84 17.40
C GLN A 37 21.30 12.51 18.69
N ARG A 38 20.49 11.79 19.48
CA ARG A 38 20.01 12.24 20.78
C ARG A 38 21.15 12.47 21.77
N LYS A 39 22.19 11.63 21.77
CA LYS A 39 23.39 11.84 22.62
C LYS A 39 24.12 13.16 22.31
N ASN A 40 24.00 13.67 21.10
CA ASN A 40 24.65 14.92 20.67
C ASN A 40 23.76 16.16 20.84
N THR A 41 22.47 16.02 21.15
CA THR A 41 21.52 17.15 21.23
C THR A 41 20.92 17.27 22.63
N LYS A 42 21.10 18.44 23.28
CA LYS A 42 20.67 18.66 24.68
C LYS A 42 19.16 18.80 24.88
N SER A 43 18.37 18.97 23.82
CA SER A 43 16.90 19.00 23.91
C SER A 43 16.26 18.45 22.63
N PRO A 44 15.47 17.36 22.71
CA PRO A 44 14.72 16.87 21.56
C PRO A 44 13.54 17.81 21.32
N LYS A 45 13.56 18.55 20.21
CA LYS A 45 12.38 19.25 19.69
C LYS A 45 11.61 18.29 18.78
N PRO A 46 10.26 18.32 18.78
CA PRO A 46 9.48 17.49 17.86
C PRO A 46 9.79 17.91 16.42
N ARG A 47 10.22 16.96 15.60
CA ARG A 47 10.54 17.16 14.18
C ARG A 47 9.45 16.66 13.25
N LEU A 48 8.64 15.72 13.72
CA LEU A 48 7.59 15.07 12.94
C LEU A 48 6.30 15.00 13.76
N ILE A 49 5.19 15.39 13.13
CA ILE A 49 3.85 15.12 13.63
C ILE A 49 3.24 14.09 12.70
N LEU A 50 2.91 12.92 13.25
CA LEU A 50 2.26 11.83 12.53
C LEU A 50 0.77 11.85 12.87
N VAL A 51 -0.07 12.03 11.86
CA VAL A 51 -1.52 11.96 11.99
C VAL A 51 -1.99 10.64 11.38
N ILE A 52 -2.60 9.78 12.19
CA ILE A 52 -3.11 8.48 11.75
C ILE A 52 -4.63 8.45 11.93
N HIS A 53 -5.35 8.42 10.82
CA HIS A 53 -6.79 8.17 10.84
C HIS A 53 -7.05 6.67 10.96
N CYS A 54 -7.98 6.26 11.84
CA CYS A 54 -8.37 4.86 12.05
C CYS A 54 -7.18 3.93 12.32
N ILE A 55 -6.47 4.14 13.44
CA ILE A 55 -5.30 3.33 13.83
C ILE A 55 -5.61 1.82 13.95
N ASP A 56 -6.88 1.50 14.16
CA ASP A 56 -7.45 0.16 14.33
C ASP A 56 -8.01 -0.45 13.01
N SER A 57 -7.77 0.21 11.87
CA SER A 57 -8.14 -0.27 10.54
C SER A 57 -7.56 -1.64 10.20
N GLU A 58 -8.21 -2.39 9.30
CA GLU A 58 -7.83 -3.78 8.98
C GLU A 58 -6.36 -3.90 8.55
N SER A 59 -5.84 -2.95 7.78
CA SER A 59 -4.45 -2.94 7.30
C SER A 59 -3.41 -2.60 8.38
N LEU A 60 -3.81 -1.90 9.44
CA LEU A 60 -2.91 -1.51 10.54
C LEU A 60 -3.06 -2.41 11.76
N ARG A 61 -4.05 -3.31 11.78
CA ARG A 61 -4.34 -4.22 12.90
C ARG A 61 -3.27 -5.29 13.10
N ASP A 62 -2.41 -5.52 12.10
CA ASP A 62 -1.30 -6.45 12.19
C ASP A 62 -0.38 -6.10 13.37
N ASP A 63 -0.10 -7.09 14.21
CA ASP A 63 0.71 -6.91 15.43
C ASP A 63 2.09 -6.30 15.13
N LYS A 64 2.72 -6.75 14.03
CA LYS A 64 3.99 -6.19 13.55
C LYS A 64 3.92 -4.68 13.29
N THR A 65 2.83 -4.20 12.70
CA THR A 65 2.63 -2.79 12.37
C THR A 65 2.35 -1.99 13.65
N GLN A 66 1.51 -2.52 14.54
CA GLN A 66 1.24 -1.89 15.84
C GLN A 66 2.50 -1.78 16.71
N VAL A 67 3.36 -2.81 16.72
CA VAL A 67 4.64 -2.76 17.43
C VAL A 67 5.56 -1.67 16.86
N GLN A 68 5.64 -1.53 15.53
CA GLN A 68 6.45 -0.48 14.91
C GLN A 68 5.91 0.93 15.21
N LEU A 69 4.59 1.12 15.18
CA LEU A 69 3.95 2.40 15.52
C LEU A 69 4.13 2.76 16.99
N CYS A 70 4.02 1.78 17.89
CA CYS A 70 4.31 1.90 19.32
C CYS A 70 5.76 2.36 19.55
N GLN A 71 6.73 1.74 18.88
CA GLN A 71 8.13 2.15 18.95
C GLN A 71 8.38 3.56 18.38
N LEU A 72 7.62 3.98 17.36
CA LEU A 72 7.67 5.36 16.85
C LEU A 72 7.12 6.37 17.85
N ALA A 73 6.01 6.05 18.51
CA ALA A 73 5.35 6.94 19.45
C ALA A 73 6.19 7.22 20.70
N ASN A 74 7.03 6.27 21.10
CA ASN A 74 7.96 6.44 22.22
C ASN A 74 9.13 7.40 21.91
N LEU A 75 9.31 7.81 20.65
CA LEU A 75 10.37 8.75 20.29
C LEU A 75 9.99 10.18 20.64
N PRO A 76 10.81 10.94 21.40
CA PRO A 76 10.50 12.32 21.75
C PRO A 76 10.48 13.27 20.53
N GLU A 77 11.09 12.87 19.42
CA GLU A 77 11.11 13.63 18.17
C GLU A 77 9.81 13.49 17.35
N VAL A 78 8.98 12.49 17.64
CA VAL A 78 7.76 12.17 16.88
C VAL A 78 6.55 12.38 17.80
N LYS A 79 5.60 13.20 17.36
CA LYS A 79 4.30 13.33 18.01
C LYS A 79 3.25 12.58 17.23
N LEU A 80 2.50 11.71 17.89
CA LEU A 80 1.42 10.95 17.28
C LEU A 80 0.06 11.57 17.65
N ILE A 81 -0.78 11.80 16.65
CA ILE A 81 -2.20 12.10 16.80
C ILE A 81 -2.94 11.01 16.03
N CYS A 82 -3.87 10.31 16.68
CA CYS A 82 -4.61 9.26 16.02
C CYS A 82 -6.10 9.27 16.38
N SER A 83 -6.93 8.81 15.46
CA SER A 83 -8.32 8.43 15.73
C SER A 83 -8.47 6.91 15.79
N ALA A 84 -9.38 6.44 16.63
CA ALA A 84 -9.79 5.05 16.72
C ALA A 84 -11.32 4.99 16.62
N GLU A 85 -11.84 4.05 15.83
CA GLU A 85 -13.28 3.97 15.56
C GLU A 85 -13.93 2.70 16.11
N ASN A 86 -13.20 1.59 16.14
CA ASN A 86 -13.72 0.34 16.66
C ASN A 86 -13.78 0.37 18.19
N ILE A 87 -14.92 -0.09 18.73
CA ILE A 87 -15.13 -0.29 20.17
C ILE A 87 -14.06 -1.24 20.75
N ALA A 88 -13.60 -2.21 19.95
CA ALA A 88 -12.56 -3.15 20.32
C ALA A 88 -11.12 -2.61 20.15
N ALA A 89 -10.92 -1.34 19.80
CA ALA A 89 -9.58 -0.78 19.59
C ALA A 89 -8.62 -0.96 20.79
N PRO A 90 -9.04 -0.76 22.06
CA PRO A 90 -8.15 -0.95 23.20
C PRO A 90 -7.63 -2.38 23.37
N LEU A 91 -8.32 -3.39 22.81
CA LEU A 91 -7.89 -4.79 22.85
C LEU A 91 -6.64 -5.05 21.98
N LEU A 92 -6.31 -4.14 21.06
CA LEU A 92 -5.11 -4.25 20.21
C LEU A 92 -3.83 -3.93 20.98
N TRP A 93 -3.93 -3.23 22.11
CA TRP A 93 -2.78 -2.75 22.88
C TRP A 93 -2.62 -3.58 24.14
N ASP A 94 -1.59 -4.41 24.15
CA ASP A 94 -1.09 -5.04 25.37
C ASP A 94 -0.45 -3.98 26.29
N SER A 95 -0.08 -4.39 27.51
CA SER A 95 0.54 -3.49 28.48
C SER A 95 1.81 -2.80 27.94
N PHE A 96 2.59 -3.49 27.11
CA PHE A 96 3.81 -2.95 26.51
C PHE A 96 3.51 -1.88 25.46
N LYS A 97 2.52 -2.10 24.59
CA LYS A 97 2.08 -1.13 23.59
C LYS A 97 1.44 0.08 24.26
N ALA A 98 0.59 -0.15 25.26
CA ALA A 98 -0.07 0.91 26.01
C ALA A 98 0.94 1.84 26.71
N GLU A 99 1.99 1.28 27.32
CA GLU A 99 3.06 2.05 27.97
C GLU A 99 3.82 2.93 26.97
N ASN A 100 4.22 2.38 25.83
CA ASN A 100 4.97 3.10 24.81
C ASN A 100 4.13 4.16 24.07
N TYR A 101 2.84 3.89 23.84
CA TYR A 101 1.94 4.87 23.24
C TYR A 101 1.59 6.01 24.20
N ASN A 102 1.48 5.71 25.50
CA ASN A 102 1.12 6.65 26.55
C ASN A 102 -0.05 7.57 26.14
N PHE A 103 -1.14 6.96 25.66
CA PHE A 103 -2.26 7.71 25.09
C PHE A 103 -3.01 8.51 26.14
N VAL A 104 -3.38 9.73 25.76
CA VAL A 104 -4.43 10.51 26.43
C VAL A 104 -5.67 10.42 25.58
N TYR A 105 -6.72 9.81 26.12
CA TYR A 105 -7.99 9.63 25.41
C TYR A 105 -8.82 10.90 25.48
N HIS A 106 -9.30 11.34 24.32
CA HIS A 106 -10.24 12.44 24.18
C HIS A 106 -11.51 11.91 23.50
N ASP A 107 -12.66 12.17 24.11
CA ASP A 107 -13.96 11.86 23.50
C ASP A 107 -14.34 12.98 22.52
N ILE A 108 -14.53 12.61 21.25
CA ILE A 108 -14.85 13.53 20.15
C ILE A 108 -15.98 12.94 19.30
N THR A 109 -17.17 12.87 19.88
CA THR A 109 -18.39 12.38 19.21
C THR A 109 -18.98 13.44 18.27
N THR A 110 -18.57 13.43 16.99
CA THR A 110 -19.00 14.42 15.99
C THR A 110 -20.28 14.06 15.23
N TYR A 111 -20.75 12.81 15.33
CA TYR A 111 -21.88 12.25 14.54
C TYR A 111 -21.75 12.44 13.02
N GLN A 112 -20.53 12.67 12.51
CA GLN A 112 -20.31 12.83 11.08
C GLN A 112 -20.43 11.48 10.36
N PRO A 113 -20.97 11.47 9.13
CA PRO A 113 -21.09 10.25 8.35
C PRO A 113 -19.70 9.80 7.84
N TYR A 114 -19.42 8.49 7.95
CA TYR A 114 -18.17 7.84 7.52
C TYR A 114 -18.10 7.63 6.00
N ILE A 115 -18.21 8.72 5.22
CA ILE A 115 -18.29 8.65 3.75
C ILE A 115 -16.96 8.19 3.15
N VAL A 116 -15.84 8.71 3.66
CA VAL A 116 -14.50 8.42 3.13
C VAL A 116 -14.04 7.04 3.59
N GLU A 117 -14.25 6.71 4.86
CA GLU A 117 -13.82 5.47 5.50
C GLU A 117 -14.59 4.26 4.97
N THR A 118 -15.88 4.45 4.65
CA THR A 118 -16.72 3.39 4.08
C THR A 118 -16.55 3.25 2.57
N SER A 119 -15.96 4.23 1.87
CA SER A 119 -15.83 4.21 0.40
C SER A 119 -15.14 2.94 -0.12
N PHE A 120 -14.16 2.41 0.61
CA PHE A 120 -13.40 1.21 0.26
C PHE A 120 -14.10 -0.10 0.62
N LYS A 121 -15.19 -0.05 1.40
CA LYS A 121 -15.98 -1.21 1.82
C LYS A 121 -17.24 -1.33 0.98
N ASP A 122 -17.61 -2.57 0.67
CA ASP A 122 -18.90 -2.83 0.02
C ASP A 122 -20.02 -2.78 1.08
N ALA A 123 -20.98 -1.86 0.91
CA ALA A 123 -22.15 -1.77 1.78
C ALA A 123 -23.00 -3.07 1.76
N ILE A 124 -22.87 -3.88 0.72
CA ILE A 124 -23.56 -5.17 0.57
C ILE A 124 -22.78 -6.32 1.26
N ASP A 125 -21.49 -6.13 1.55
CA ASP A 125 -20.64 -7.13 2.24
C ASP A 125 -20.58 -6.92 3.76
N ILE A 126 -21.49 -6.11 4.32
CA ILE A 126 -21.69 -5.97 5.77
C ILE A 126 -22.00 -7.37 6.35
N GLY A 127 -21.08 -7.87 7.18
CA GLY A 127 -21.17 -9.18 7.85
C GLY A 127 -20.44 -10.34 7.18
N LYS A 128 -19.84 -10.14 5.98
CA LYS A 128 -19.00 -11.17 5.36
C LYS A 128 -17.53 -10.94 5.70
N THR A 129 -16.87 -11.98 6.23
CA THR A 129 -15.43 -12.01 6.50
C THR A 129 -14.60 -12.18 5.21
N LYS A 130 -14.89 -11.39 4.18
CA LYS A 130 -13.97 -11.26 3.05
C LYS A 130 -12.96 -10.18 3.42
N ARG A 131 -11.69 -10.57 3.50
CA ARG A 131 -10.55 -9.64 3.71
C ARG A 131 -10.64 -8.51 2.69
N THR A 132 -10.37 -7.28 3.12
CA THR A 132 -10.40 -6.04 2.33
C THR A 132 -10.12 -6.28 0.84
N SER A 133 -11.14 -6.06 0.00
CA SER A 133 -11.02 -6.13 -1.45
C SER A 133 -10.31 -4.87 -1.95
N SER A 134 -9.00 -4.95 -2.10
CA SER A 134 -8.15 -3.87 -2.66
C SER A 134 -8.56 -3.43 -4.07
N SER A 135 -9.44 -4.20 -4.72
CA SER A 135 -10.06 -3.86 -6.01
C SER A 135 -10.91 -2.58 -5.97
N ARG A 136 -11.64 -2.28 -4.88
CA ARG A 136 -12.42 -1.02 -4.81
C ARG A 136 -11.52 0.22 -4.75
N GLY A 137 -10.40 0.14 -4.04
CA GLY A 137 -9.40 1.20 -4.04
C GLY A 137 -8.90 1.49 -5.47
N ALA A 138 -8.59 0.44 -6.23
CA ALA A 138 -8.25 0.58 -7.65
C ALA A 138 -9.37 1.22 -8.46
N MET A 139 -10.64 0.94 -8.18
CA MET A 139 -11.76 1.56 -8.89
C MET A 139 -11.79 3.09 -8.74
N PHE A 140 -11.54 3.61 -7.53
CA PHE A 140 -11.49 5.05 -7.31
C PHE A 140 -10.33 5.70 -8.06
N VAL A 141 -9.17 5.05 -8.07
CA VAL A 141 -8.00 5.53 -8.81
C VAL A 141 -8.28 5.48 -10.32
N LEU A 142 -8.82 4.38 -10.84
CA LEU A 142 -9.19 4.24 -12.26
C LEU A 142 -10.16 5.32 -12.74
N ARG A 143 -11.11 5.76 -11.90
CA ARG A 143 -12.02 6.86 -12.24
C ARG A 143 -11.32 8.21 -12.41
N ALA A 144 -10.24 8.45 -11.66
CA ALA A 144 -9.47 9.69 -11.71
C ALA A 144 -8.41 9.71 -12.83
N LEU A 145 -8.06 8.55 -13.39
CA LEU A 145 -7.02 8.40 -14.40
C LEU A 145 -7.47 8.81 -15.81
N ASN A 146 -6.49 9.16 -16.63
CA ASN A 146 -6.68 9.45 -18.05
C ASN A 146 -7.19 8.23 -18.83
N GLU A 147 -7.92 8.47 -19.92
CA GLU A 147 -8.45 7.40 -20.80
C GLU A 147 -7.35 6.47 -21.33
N ASN A 148 -6.17 7.01 -21.69
CA ASN A 148 -5.02 6.20 -22.12
C ASN A 148 -4.50 5.29 -21.00
N SER A 149 -4.49 5.76 -19.75
CA SER A 149 -4.10 4.94 -18.60
C SER A 149 -5.12 3.82 -18.35
N LYS A 150 -6.41 4.10 -18.52
CA LYS A 150 -7.48 3.09 -18.42
C LYS A 150 -7.35 2.02 -19.50
N THR A 151 -7.05 2.39 -20.74
CA THR A 151 -6.87 1.42 -21.84
C THR A 151 -5.64 0.54 -21.64
N ILE A 152 -4.52 1.07 -21.12
CA ILE A 152 -3.36 0.25 -20.72
C ILE A 152 -3.77 -0.74 -19.63
N TYR A 153 -4.48 -0.28 -18.60
CA TYR A 153 -4.91 -1.14 -17.50
C TYR A 153 -5.88 -2.23 -17.97
N LYS A 154 -6.76 -1.91 -18.93
CA LYS A 154 -7.64 -2.88 -19.60
C LYS A 154 -6.84 -3.98 -20.31
N ILE A 155 -5.89 -3.61 -21.16
CA ILE A 155 -5.05 -4.56 -21.90
C ILE A 155 -4.29 -5.48 -20.94
N LEU A 156 -3.77 -4.91 -19.84
CA LEU A 156 -3.09 -5.66 -18.79
C LEU A 156 -4.03 -6.66 -18.10
N LEU A 157 -5.25 -6.24 -17.73
CA LEU A 157 -6.27 -7.11 -17.13
C LEU A 157 -6.67 -8.26 -18.06
N GLU A 158 -6.97 -7.95 -19.32
CA GLU A 158 -7.38 -8.94 -20.33
C GLU A 158 -6.28 -9.99 -20.55
N SER A 159 -5.05 -9.54 -20.78
CA SER A 159 -3.88 -10.41 -20.95
C SER A 159 -3.65 -11.30 -19.73
N GLN A 160 -3.87 -10.79 -18.51
CA GLN A 160 -3.66 -11.55 -17.28
C GLN A 160 -4.79 -12.58 -17.05
N ILE A 161 -6.04 -12.20 -17.34
CA ILE A 161 -7.21 -13.07 -17.28
C ILE A 161 -7.07 -14.24 -18.27
N GLU A 162 -6.64 -13.96 -19.50
CA GLU A 162 -6.38 -14.99 -20.51
C GLU A 162 -5.31 -15.98 -20.07
N ARG A 163 -4.20 -15.47 -19.52
CA ARG A 163 -3.12 -16.32 -18.99
C ARG A 163 -3.58 -17.17 -17.82
N ILE A 164 -4.42 -16.64 -16.93
CA ILE A 164 -5.02 -17.40 -15.82
C ILE A 164 -5.92 -18.53 -16.34
N LYS A 165 -6.75 -18.26 -17.36
CA LYS A 165 -7.63 -19.27 -17.98
C LYS A 165 -6.84 -20.40 -18.64
N GLN A 166 -5.75 -20.06 -19.33
CA GLN A 166 -4.88 -21.06 -19.97
C GLN A 166 -4.17 -21.95 -18.95
N LEU A 167 -3.71 -21.38 -17.82
CA LEU A 167 -3.00 -22.11 -16.79
C LEU A 167 -3.92 -23.00 -15.93
N ASN A 168 -5.19 -22.63 -15.75
CA ASN A 168 -6.15 -23.36 -14.91
C ASN A 168 -7.48 -23.63 -15.65
N PRO A 169 -7.53 -24.66 -16.53
CA PRO A 169 -8.74 -24.96 -17.30
C PRO A 169 -9.86 -25.65 -16.50
N LYS A 170 -9.63 -26.10 -15.26
CA LYS A 170 -10.62 -26.86 -14.46
C LYS A 170 -10.97 -26.13 -13.15
N SER A 171 -12.21 -25.61 -13.10
CA SER A 171 -13.09 -25.27 -11.94
C SER A 171 -12.59 -24.53 -10.68
N GLY A 172 -11.29 -24.28 -10.49
CA GLY A 172 -10.73 -23.59 -9.31
C GLY A 172 -10.41 -22.11 -9.49
N VAL A 173 -10.78 -21.51 -10.63
CA VAL A 173 -10.30 -20.19 -11.08
C VAL A 173 -10.79 -19.03 -10.20
N ARG A 174 -11.93 -19.20 -9.50
CA ARG A 174 -12.63 -18.13 -8.78
C ARG A 174 -11.78 -17.45 -7.69
N SER A 175 -10.97 -18.21 -6.96
CA SER A 175 -10.15 -17.69 -5.85
C SER A 175 -8.65 -17.59 -6.17
N THR A 176 -8.23 -17.87 -7.41
CA THR A 176 -6.82 -17.76 -7.78
C THR A 176 -6.41 -16.29 -7.77
N ARG A 177 -5.49 -15.92 -6.87
CA ARG A 177 -4.86 -14.60 -6.86
C ARG A 177 -3.76 -14.53 -7.91
N GLY A 178 -3.65 -13.37 -8.57
CA GLY A 178 -2.53 -13.10 -9.45
C GLY A 178 -1.20 -13.29 -8.71
N THR A 179 -0.37 -14.16 -9.26
CA THR A 179 0.94 -14.55 -8.71
C THR A 179 1.97 -14.42 -9.83
N LEU A 180 3.27 -14.50 -9.55
CA LEU A 180 4.33 -14.42 -10.55
C LEU A 180 4.13 -15.35 -11.78
N ARG A 181 3.43 -16.49 -11.62
CA ARG A 181 3.09 -17.41 -12.72
C ARG A 181 2.15 -16.80 -13.76
N THR A 182 1.26 -15.90 -13.31
CA THR A 182 0.28 -15.21 -14.16
C THR A 182 0.80 -13.86 -14.62
N ALA A 183 2.08 -13.54 -14.35
CA ALA A 183 2.69 -12.28 -14.73
C ALA A 183 2.93 -12.21 -16.24
N ILE A 184 2.90 -10.99 -16.76
CA ILE A 184 3.12 -10.66 -18.17
C ILE A 184 4.49 -9.99 -18.28
N ASP A 185 5.23 -10.33 -19.33
CA ASP A 185 6.51 -9.69 -19.60
C ASP A 185 6.31 -8.23 -20.00
N PHE A 186 7.13 -7.34 -19.44
CA PHE A 186 7.04 -5.90 -19.69
C PHE A 186 7.13 -5.56 -21.19
N LYS A 187 8.04 -6.23 -21.91
CA LYS A 187 8.22 -6.04 -23.35
C LYS A 187 7.00 -6.50 -24.16
N ALA A 188 6.36 -7.60 -23.75
CA ALA A 188 5.16 -8.10 -24.42
C ALA A 188 3.98 -7.15 -24.21
N LEU A 189 3.81 -6.63 -22.99
CA LEU A 189 2.78 -5.65 -22.68
C LEU A 189 2.99 -4.35 -23.45
N HIS A 190 4.23 -3.82 -23.50
CA HIS A 190 4.55 -2.64 -24.28
C HIS A 190 4.23 -2.83 -25.77
N LYS A 191 4.54 -4.00 -26.33
CA LYS A 191 4.21 -4.34 -27.72
C LYS A 191 2.69 -4.31 -27.95
N ASN A 192 1.90 -4.95 -27.09
CA ASN A 192 0.43 -4.93 -27.20
C ASN A 192 -0.11 -3.49 -27.08
N CYS A 193 0.43 -2.67 -26.16
CA CYS A 193 0.02 -1.28 -26.03
C CYS A 193 0.40 -0.40 -27.24
N MET A 194 1.49 -0.72 -27.94
CA MET A 194 1.86 -0.08 -29.21
C MET A 194 0.92 -0.49 -30.35
N GLU A 195 0.53 -1.76 -30.42
CA GLU A 195 -0.43 -2.27 -31.42
C GLU A 195 -1.82 -1.63 -31.27
N HIS A 196 -2.22 -1.31 -30.03
CA HIS A 196 -3.44 -0.56 -29.74
C HIS A 196 -3.27 0.97 -29.82
N PHE A 197 -2.12 1.47 -30.27
CA PHE A 197 -1.80 2.90 -30.40
C PHE A 197 -1.97 3.72 -29.10
N VAL A 198 -1.84 3.09 -27.93
CA VAL A 198 -2.03 3.76 -26.64
C VAL A 198 -0.76 4.47 -26.17
N THR A 199 0.41 3.91 -26.50
CA THR A 199 1.70 4.47 -26.10
C THR A 199 2.70 4.39 -27.25
N SER A 200 3.41 5.49 -27.49
CA SER A 200 4.42 5.57 -28.55
C SER A 200 5.83 5.27 -28.06
N ASN A 201 6.14 5.64 -26.81
CA ASN A 201 7.49 5.54 -26.24
C ASN A 201 7.50 4.69 -24.96
N GLU A 202 8.59 3.94 -24.76
CA GLU A 202 8.79 3.12 -23.56
C GLU A 202 8.88 3.98 -22.29
N ILE A 203 9.44 5.19 -22.39
CA ILE A 203 9.58 6.12 -21.25
C ILE A 203 8.21 6.55 -20.73
N SER A 204 7.30 6.97 -21.62
CA SER A 204 5.92 7.32 -21.25
C SER A 204 5.15 6.15 -20.66
N PHE A 205 5.35 4.95 -21.23
CA PHE A 205 4.74 3.73 -20.72
C PHE A 205 5.22 3.41 -19.30
N ARG A 206 6.52 3.55 -19.04
CA ARG A 206 7.12 3.32 -17.72
C ARG A 206 6.64 4.36 -16.69
N ALA A 207 6.44 5.62 -17.10
CA ALA A 207 5.88 6.64 -16.22
C ALA A 207 4.45 6.28 -15.77
N MET A 208 3.57 5.92 -16.71
CA MET A 208 2.19 5.49 -16.39
C MET A 208 2.16 4.21 -15.56
N LEU A 209 3.03 3.25 -15.82
CA LEU A 209 3.15 2.06 -14.97
C LEU A 209 3.63 2.39 -13.56
N THR A 210 4.49 3.40 -13.40
CA THR A 210 4.99 3.82 -12.09
C THR A 210 3.84 4.35 -11.22
N GLU A 211 2.91 5.11 -11.81
CA GLU A 211 1.69 5.56 -11.14
C GLU A 211 0.85 4.37 -10.61
N PHE A 212 0.67 3.32 -11.41
CA PHE A 212 -0.04 2.12 -10.96
C PHE A 212 0.69 1.35 -9.85
N LEU A 213 2.04 1.39 -9.83
CA LEU A 213 2.84 0.80 -8.77
C LEU A 213 2.71 1.59 -7.45
N GLU A 214 2.68 2.92 -7.52
CA GLU A 214 2.52 3.79 -6.35
C GLU A 214 1.16 3.57 -5.65
N HIS A 215 0.10 3.35 -6.43
CA HIS A 215 -1.23 3.02 -5.91
C HIS A 215 -1.41 1.54 -5.52
N ASN A 216 -0.34 0.72 -5.55
CA ASN A 216 -0.38 -0.72 -5.29
C ASN A 216 -1.40 -1.50 -6.15
N MET A 217 -1.70 -1.00 -7.36
CA MET A 217 -2.60 -1.66 -8.32
C MET A 217 -1.89 -2.76 -9.12
N CYS A 218 -0.58 -2.60 -9.31
CA CYS A 218 0.29 -3.55 -9.99
C CYS A 218 1.52 -3.87 -9.13
N LYS A 219 2.18 -4.97 -9.43
CA LYS A 219 3.49 -5.31 -8.90
C LYS A 219 4.45 -5.59 -10.04
N LEU A 220 5.62 -4.96 -9.98
CA LEU A 220 6.74 -5.22 -10.87
C LEU A 220 7.72 -6.16 -10.16
N THR A 221 8.09 -7.25 -10.80
CA THR A 221 9.08 -8.20 -10.28
C THR A 221 10.05 -8.56 -11.40
N LYS A 222 11.32 -8.75 -11.06
CA LYS A 222 12.33 -9.23 -12.00
C LYS A 222 12.49 -10.73 -11.80
N ASP A 223 12.50 -11.47 -12.90
CA ASP A 223 12.80 -12.90 -12.87
C ASP A 223 14.32 -13.13 -12.70
N ASP A 224 14.72 -14.37 -12.44
CA ASP A 224 16.14 -14.77 -12.30
C ASP A 224 16.95 -14.47 -13.58
N ALA A 225 16.27 -14.50 -14.74
CA ALA A 225 16.81 -14.09 -16.04
C ALA A 225 16.86 -12.56 -16.26
N GLY A 226 16.57 -11.74 -15.24
CA GLY A 226 16.59 -10.27 -15.31
C GLY A 226 15.43 -9.63 -16.10
N THR A 227 14.47 -10.43 -16.56
CA THR A 227 13.30 -9.93 -17.31
C THR A 227 12.28 -9.30 -16.35
N GLU A 228 11.87 -8.07 -16.64
CA GLU A 228 10.85 -7.34 -15.89
C GLU A 228 9.45 -7.92 -16.22
N LYS A 229 8.74 -8.36 -15.18
CA LYS A 229 7.38 -8.92 -15.24
C LYS A 229 6.42 -8.11 -14.40
N VAL A 230 5.23 -7.86 -14.94
CA VAL A 230 4.14 -7.11 -14.29
C VAL A 230 2.99 -8.05 -13.98
N PHE A 231 2.43 -7.97 -12.78
CA PHE A 231 1.20 -8.67 -12.43
C PHE A 231 0.32 -7.87 -11.49
N ILE A 232 -0.99 -8.07 -11.60
CA ILE A 232 -2.01 -7.54 -10.70
C ILE A 232 -2.29 -8.58 -9.61
N ALA A 233 -2.21 -8.18 -8.34
CA ALA A 233 -2.37 -9.08 -7.19
C ALA A 233 -3.83 -9.25 -6.73
N TYR A 234 -4.79 -9.19 -7.66
CA TYR A 234 -6.22 -9.37 -7.39
C TYR A 234 -6.67 -10.81 -7.70
N THR A 235 -7.82 -11.19 -7.16
CA THR A 235 -8.48 -12.46 -7.52
C THR A 235 -9.11 -12.36 -8.90
N PHE A 236 -9.32 -13.51 -9.55
CA PHE A 236 -9.99 -13.56 -10.85
C PHE A 236 -11.37 -12.91 -10.85
N GLU A 237 -12.17 -13.11 -9.79
CA GLU A 237 -13.49 -12.48 -9.67
C GLU A 237 -13.38 -10.96 -9.60
N GLU A 238 -12.44 -10.43 -8.81
CA GLU A 238 -12.19 -9.00 -8.70
C GLU A 238 -11.70 -8.39 -10.02
N MET A 239 -10.82 -9.06 -10.74
CA MET A 239 -10.34 -8.59 -12.05
C MET A 239 -11.49 -8.52 -13.08
N ASN A 240 -12.39 -9.50 -13.09
CA ASN A 240 -13.56 -9.46 -13.97
C ASN A 240 -14.58 -8.39 -13.54
N LYS A 241 -14.73 -8.15 -12.24
CA LYS A 241 -15.59 -7.06 -11.74
C LYS A 241 -15.03 -5.70 -12.15
N LEU A 242 -13.72 -5.49 -11.97
CA LEU A 242 -13.04 -4.27 -12.42
C LEU A 242 -13.23 -4.05 -13.92
N LEU A 243 -12.99 -5.06 -14.75
CA LEU A 243 -13.16 -4.96 -16.20
C LEU A 243 -14.60 -4.57 -16.60
N LYS A 244 -15.62 -5.01 -15.85
CA LYS A 244 -17.03 -4.67 -16.13
C LYS A 244 -17.46 -3.30 -15.61
N GLU A 245 -16.86 -2.82 -14.52
CA GLU A 245 -17.30 -1.59 -13.85
C GLU A 245 -16.40 -0.38 -14.15
N SER A 246 -15.17 -0.57 -14.62
CA SER A 246 -14.20 0.51 -14.91
C SER A 246 -14.11 0.89 -16.39
N LEU A 247 -14.96 0.29 -17.25
CA LEU A 247 -15.01 0.49 -18.69
C LEU A 247 -16.45 0.69 -19.16
#